data_AF-A0AAV8ABL7-F1
#
_entry.id   AF-A0AAV8ABL7-F1
#
_cell.length_a   1.000
_cell.length_b   1.000
_cell.length_c   1.000
_cell.angle_alpha   90.00
_cell.angle_beta   90.00
_cell.angle_gamma   90.00
#
_symmetry.space_group_name_H-M   'P 1'
#
loop_
_entity.id
_entity.type
_entity.pdbx_description
1 polymer ?
#
loop_
_entity_poly.entity_id
_entity_poly.type
_entity_poly.pdbx_seq_one_letter_code
_entity_poly.pdbx_strand_id
1 'polypeptide(L)'
;MSDNSDEEYSWVSKFCSLKGNEFFCEVDSDYLESNFNFISLRNYVPYYKIALKTIRDEECEELESLTEEQEETIESSAEILYGLIHARYILTDEGMRKMAKKYQKGIFGRCPNVFCQKQPCLPVGRSDLPRKDTVKYYCPRCQDIYFPDPKYANIDGAYFGTTFANLLLQWNENLKPESPPRKYVPKIFGFRVHNTVSRYQDFKRSKK
;
A
#
# COMPACT_ATOMS: atom_id res chain seq x y z
N MET A 1 -33.66 -19.35 8.60
CA MET A 1 -33.14 -19.77 7.29
C MET A 1 -31.68 -20.08 7.49
N SER A 2 -31.37 -21.36 7.66
CA SER A 2 -30.02 -21.89 7.74
C SER A 2 -29.51 -22.13 6.31
N ASP A 3 -28.52 -21.37 5.88
CA ASP A 3 -27.32 -21.83 5.15
C ASP A 3 -26.52 -20.60 4.68
N ASN A 4 -25.29 -20.44 5.16
CA ASN A 4 -24.13 -20.54 4.28
C ASN A 4 -22.86 -20.71 5.13
N SER A 5 -22.39 -21.96 5.16
CA SER A 5 -20.99 -22.40 5.25
C SER A 5 -20.03 -21.56 6.10
N ASP A 6 -19.49 -22.18 7.14
CA ASP A 6 -18.10 -21.95 7.57
C ASP A 6 -17.16 -22.29 6.39
N GLU A 7 -17.15 -21.43 5.36
CA GLU A 7 -16.05 -21.38 4.40
C GLU A 7 -14.84 -20.99 5.24
N GLU A 8 -13.97 -21.97 5.47
CA GLU A 8 -12.68 -21.74 6.11
C GLU A 8 -11.92 -20.70 5.27
N TYR A 9 -11.98 -19.45 5.73
CA TYR A 9 -11.30 -18.35 5.05
C TYR A 9 -9.80 -18.64 5.09
N SER A 10 -9.17 -18.69 3.91
CA SER A 10 -7.72 -18.77 3.82
C SER A 10 -7.06 -17.64 4.62
N TRP A 11 -5.83 -17.87 5.09
CA TRP A 11 -5.06 -16.86 5.81
C TRP A 11 -5.02 -15.53 5.03
N VAL A 12 -4.85 -15.62 3.71
CA VAL A 12 -4.82 -14.47 2.79
C VAL A 12 -6.14 -13.69 2.81
N SER A 13 -7.27 -14.37 2.72
CA SER A 13 -8.58 -13.72 2.72
C SER A 13 -8.88 -13.11 4.10
N LYS A 14 -8.57 -13.85 5.18
CA LYS A 14 -8.65 -13.35 6.55
C LYS A 14 -7.82 -12.08 6.72
N PHE A 15 -6.55 -12.09 6.33
CA PHE A 15 -5.65 -10.94 6.42
C PHE A 15 -6.19 -9.73 5.63
N CYS A 16 -6.65 -9.92 4.40
CA CYS A 16 -7.17 -8.82 3.56
C CYS A 16 -8.51 -8.27 4.06
N SER A 17 -9.26 -9.05 4.83
CA SER A 17 -10.53 -8.63 5.44
C SER A 17 -10.37 -7.80 6.73
N LEU A 18 -9.18 -7.84 7.36
CA LEU A 18 -8.91 -7.12 8.60
C LEU A 18 -9.07 -5.61 8.41
N LYS A 19 -9.63 -4.97 9.45
CA LYS A 19 -9.72 -3.51 9.50
C LYS A 19 -8.32 -2.90 9.51
N GLY A 20 -8.02 -2.04 8.54
CA GLY A 20 -6.69 -1.49 8.30
C GLY A 20 -6.05 -2.06 7.05
N ASN A 21 -6.48 -3.23 6.56
CA ASN A 21 -5.88 -3.92 5.42
C ASN A 21 -6.64 -3.70 4.10
N GLU A 22 -7.53 -2.71 4.04
CA GLU A 22 -8.36 -2.45 2.86
C GLU A 22 -7.55 -2.13 1.59
N PHE A 23 -6.27 -1.78 1.71
CA PHE A 23 -5.39 -1.50 0.57
C PHE A 23 -4.83 -2.75 -0.09
N PHE A 24 -4.77 -3.89 0.62
CA PHE A 24 -4.25 -5.12 0.05
C PHE A 24 -5.24 -5.73 -0.95
N CYS A 25 -4.73 -6.37 -2.00
CA CYS A 25 -5.48 -7.35 -2.76
C CYS A 25 -5.04 -8.77 -2.35
N GLU A 26 -5.94 -9.73 -2.45
CA GLU A 26 -5.63 -11.14 -2.23
C GLU A 26 -4.66 -11.61 -3.33
N VAL A 27 -3.49 -12.10 -2.91
CA VAL A 27 -2.50 -12.74 -3.79
C VAL A 27 -3.00 -14.14 -4.16
N ASP A 28 -2.89 -14.52 -5.43
CA ASP A 28 -3.33 -15.85 -5.89
C ASP A 28 -2.48 -16.96 -5.29
N SER A 29 -3.13 -18.10 -4.99
CA SER A 29 -2.47 -19.33 -4.52
C SER A 29 -1.33 -19.76 -5.45
N ASP A 30 -1.56 -19.77 -6.76
CA ASP A 30 -0.57 -20.18 -7.77
C ASP A 30 0.69 -19.30 -7.72
N TYR A 31 0.53 -18.01 -7.41
CA TYR A 31 1.65 -17.10 -7.25
C TYR A 31 2.41 -17.37 -5.95
N LEU A 32 1.69 -17.75 -4.89
CA LEU A 32 2.25 -18.12 -3.59
C LEU A 32 3.03 -19.44 -3.63
N GLU A 33 2.64 -20.42 -4.45
CA GLU A 33 3.30 -21.73 -4.55
C GLU A 33 4.74 -21.64 -5.07
N SER A 34 5.04 -20.66 -5.93
CA SER A 34 6.37 -20.51 -6.53
C SER A 34 7.38 -19.87 -5.56
N ASN A 35 8.16 -20.72 -4.88
CA ASN A 35 9.25 -20.29 -3.98
C ASN A 35 10.27 -19.35 -4.65
N PHE A 36 10.47 -19.46 -5.96
CA PHE A 36 11.41 -18.63 -6.71
C PHE A 36 11.06 -17.13 -6.62
N ASN A 37 9.75 -16.81 -6.58
CA ASN A 37 9.29 -15.42 -6.55
C ASN A 37 9.72 -14.69 -5.27
N PHE A 38 10.06 -15.40 -4.19
CA PHE A 38 10.20 -14.82 -2.84
C PHE A 38 11.46 -15.22 -2.09
N ILE A 39 12.33 -16.06 -2.65
CA ILE A 39 13.49 -16.62 -1.94
C ILE A 39 14.41 -15.55 -1.35
N SER A 40 14.54 -14.40 -2.03
CA SER A 40 15.33 -13.25 -1.58
C SER A 40 14.76 -12.55 -0.33
N LEU A 41 13.48 -12.78 0.01
CA LEU A 41 12.81 -12.13 1.15
C LEU A 41 13.20 -12.76 2.50
N ARG A 42 13.80 -13.95 2.49
CA ARG A 42 14.21 -14.68 3.70
C ARG A 42 15.07 -13.87 4.66
N ASN A 43 15.89 -12.96 4.15
CA ASN A 43 16.78 -12.13 4.96
C ASN A 43 16.06 -11.03 5.75
N TYR A 44 14.80 -10.75 5.43
CA TYR A 44 14.01 -9.70 6.07
C TYR A 44 12.98 -10.24 7.06
N VAL A 45 12.77 -11.57 7.10
CA VAL A 45 11.66 -12.19 7.81
C VAL A 45 12.16 -13.32 8.73
N PRO A 46 12.03 -13.17 10.06
CA PRO A 46 12.25 -14.27 11.02
C PRO A 46 11.31 -15.45 10.73
N TYR A 47 11.73 -16.68 11.05
CA TYR A 47 10.89 -17.88 10.85
C TYR A 47 10.30 -18.02 9.43
N TYR A 48 10.97 -17.47 8.40
CA TYR A 48 10.48 -17.38 7.02
C TYR A 48 9.76 -18.63 6.50
N LYS A 49 10.29 -19.82 6.79
CA LYS A 49 9.68 -21.09 6.35
C LYS A 49 8.32 -21.33 6.99
N ILE A 50 8.22 -21.13 8.30
CA ILE A 50 6.96 -21.32 9.04
C ILE A 50 5.98 -20.22 8.63
N ALA A 51 6.42 -18.97 8.59
CA ALA A 51 5.60 -17.85 8.12
C ALA A 51 5.02 -18.07 6.71
N LEU A 52 5.82 -18.62 5.78
CA LEU A 52 5.34 -18.94 4.43
C LEU A 52 4.30 -20.07 4.43
N LYS A 53 4.51 -21.11 5.25
CA LYS A 53 3.52 -22.19 5.43
C LYS A 53 2.22 -21.65 6.00
N THR A 54 2.28 -20.78 7.01
CA THR A 54 1.13 -20.11 7.60
C THR A 54 0.33 -19.32 6.55
N ILE A 55 1.00 -18.54 5.70
CA ILE A 55 0.31 -17.77 4.62
C ILE A 55 -0.41 -18.69 3.62
N ARG A 56 0.12 -19.90 3.41
CA ARG A 56 -0.41 -20.88 2.46
C ARG A 56 -1.42 -21.84 3.10
N ASP A 57 -1.74 -21.67 4.38
CA ASP A 57 -2.55 -22.62 5.14
C ASP A 57 -2.01 -24.07 5.08
N GLU A 58 -0.68 -24.22 5.01
CA GLU A 58 -0.01 -25.53 5.02
C GLU A 58 0.16 -26.04 6.46
N GLU A 59 -0.11 -27.33 6.70
CA GLU A 59 0.14 -27.97 8.00
C GLU A 59 1.64 -27.91 8.38
N CYS A 60 1.92 -27.60 9.64
CA CYS A 60 3.28 -27.52 10.15
C CYS A 60 3.38 -28.09 11.57
N GLU A 61 3.88 -29.32 11.70
CA GLU A 61 4.11 -30.01 12.98
C GLU A 61 4.98 -29.18 13.95
N GLU A 62 5.91 -28.36 13.41
CA GLU A 62 6.75 -27.46 14.20
C GLU A 62 5.93 -26.48 15.07
N LEU A 63 4.69 -26.14 14.68
CA LEU A 63 3.80 -25.24 15.42
C LEU A 63 3.33 -25.83 16.75
N GLU A 64 3.18 -27.15 16.86
CA GLU A 64 2.62 -27.82 18.06
C GLU A 64 3.51 -27.71 19.30
N SER A 65 4.78 -27.36 19.10
CA SER A 65 5.81 -27.30 20.16
C SER A 65 6.25 -25.89 20.53
N LEU A 66 5.57 -24.86 20.00
CA LEU A 66 5.96 -23.46 20.16
C LEU A 66 5.45 -22.86 21.47
N THR A 67 6.17 -21.86 21.96
CA THR A 67 5.67 -20.97 23.02
C THR A 67 4.76 -19.89 22.43
N GLU A 68 3.89 -19.31 23.25
CA GLU A 68 3.02 -18.17 22.85
C GLU A 68 3.83 -17.01 22.24
N GLU A 69 5.00 -16.68 22.79
CA GLU A 69 5.89 -15.65 22.25
C GLU A 69 6.43 -15.97 20.84
N GLN A 70 6.68 -17.26 20.57
CA GLN A 70 7.12 -17.71 19.25
C GLN A 70 5.97 -17.65 18.23
N GLU A 71 4.75 -18.02 18.65
CA GLU A 71 3.55 -17.92 17.83
C GLU A 71 3.28 -16.46 17.41
N GLU A 72 3.27 -15.53 18.35
CA GLU A 72 3.12 -14.09 18.05
C GLU A 72 4.19 -13.58 17.07
N THR A 73 5.44 -14.04 17.25
CA THR A 73 6.54 -13.68 16.36
C THR A 73 6.34 -14.24 14.94
N ILE A 74 5.79 -15.45 14.82
CA ILE A 74 5.49 -16.09 13.52
C ILE A 74 4.32 -15.39 12.84
N GLU A 75 3.25 -15.04 13.56
CA GLU A 75 2.14 -14.26 13.02
C GLU A 75 2.64 -12.93 12.45
N SER A 76 3.43 -12.17 13.24
CA SER A 76 4.04 -10.93 12.77
C SER A 76 4.95 -11.15 11.55
N SER A 77 5.68 -12.26 11.52
CA SER A 77 6.55 -12.62 10.39
C SER A 77 5.74 -12.96 9.14
N ALA A 78 4.58 -13.62 9.27
CA ALA A 78 3.65 -13.90 8.18
C ALA A 78 3.07 -12.60 7.60
N GLU A 79 2.66 -11.65 8.44
CA GLU A 79 2.18 -10.34 7.97
C GLU A 79 3.25 -9.57 7.18
N ILE A 80 4.49 -9.53 7.70
CA ILE A 80 5.61 -8.87 7.02
C ILE A 80 5.91 -9.56 5.69
N LEU A 81 5.98 -10.90 5.69
CA LEU A 81 6.26 -11.67 4.48
C LEU A 81 5.17 -11.47 3.43
N TYR A 82 3.90 -11.54 3.81
CA TYR A 82 2.78 -11.32 2.91
C TYR A 82 2.81 -9.91 2.32
N GLY A 83 3.10 -8.89 3.12
CA GLY A 83 3.26 -7.53 2.63
C GLY A 83 4.38 -7.40 1.57
N LEU A 84 5.53 -8.03 1.80
CA LEU A 84 6.64 -8.02 0.84
C LEU A 84 6.34 -8.84 -0.43
N ILE A 85 5.58 -9.94 -0.30
CA ILE A 85 5.07 -10.71 -1.43
C ILE A 85 4.09 -9.87 -2.24
N HIS A 86 3.16 -9.19 -1.57
CA HIS A 86 2.15 -8.33 -2.17
C HIS A 86 2.80 -7.23 -3.01
N ALA A 87 3.87 -6.58 -2.52
CA ALA A 87 4.61 -5.58 -3.28
C ALA A 87 5.14 -6.09 -4.64
N ARG A 88 5.52 -7.37 -4.72
CA ARG A 88 5.92 -8.02 -5.97
C ARG A 88 4.72 -8.40 -6.82
N TYR A 89 3.71 -8.97 -6.19
CA TYR A 89 2.50 -9.46 -6.85
C TYR A 89 1.76 -8.34 -7.58
N ILE A 90 1.62 -7.15 -6.99
CA ILE A 90 0.92 -6.01 -7.61
C ILE A 90 1.62 -5.42 -8.83
N LEU A 91 2.84 -5.90 -9.16
CA LEU A 91 3.54 -5.59 -10.40
C LEU A 91 3.32 -6.63 -11.51
N THR A 92 2.66 -7.75 -11.18
CA THR A 92 2.18 -8.72 -12.18
C THR A 92 0.90 -8.22 -12.84
N ASP A 93 0.57 -8.79 -14.01
CA ASP A 93 -0.63 -8.42 -14.75
C ASP A 93 -1.92 -8.68 -13.96
N GLU A 94 -2.00 -9.80 -13.22
CA GLU A 94 -3.17 -10.11 -12.39
C GLU A 94 -3.27 -9.21 -11.15
N GLY A 95 -2.15 -8.96 -10.47
CA GLY A 95 -2.09 -8.00 -9.37
C GLY A 95 -2.50 -6.59 -9.80
N MET A 96 -2.06 -6.13 -10.98
CA MET A 96 -2.48 -4.85 -11.54
C MET A 96 -3.97 -4.79 -11.82
N ARG A 97 -4.59 -5.85 -12.37
CA ARG A 97 -6.05 -5.91 -12.56
C ARG A 97 -6.82 -5.79 -11.25
N LYS A 98 -6.40 -6.53 -10.22
CA LYS A 98 -7.05 -6.48 -8.89
C LYS A 98 -6.93 -5.09 -8.27
N MET A 99 -5.74 -4.50 -8.32
CA MET A 99 -5.52 -3.16 -7.77
C MET A 99 -6.22 -2.06 -8.58
N ALA A 100 -6.32 -2.18 -9.90
CA ALA A 100 -7.09 -1.27 -10.76
C ALA A 100 -8.58 -1.27 -10.37
N LYS A 101 -9.18 -2.44 -10.11
CA LYS A 101 -10.57 -2.55 -9.64
C LYS A 101 -10.77 -1.81 -8.31
N LYS A 102 -9.82 -1.93 -7.37
CA LYS A 102 -9.85 -1.20 -6.08
C LYS A 102 -9.68 0.32 -6.27
N TYR A 103 -8.80 0.73 -7.19
CA TYR A 103 -8.58 2.13 -7.55
C TYR A 103 -9.85 2.80 -8.09
N GLN A 104 -10.52 2.15 -9.04
CA GLN A 104 -11.76 2.65 -9.65
C GLN A 104 -12.89 2.79 -8.62
N LYS A 105 -12.96 1.87 -7.65
CA LYS A 105 -13.90 1.95 -6.52
C LYS A 105 -13.52 3.03 -5.49
N GLY A 106 -12.33 3.62 -5.58
CA GLY A 106 -11.85 4.65 -4.66
C GLY A 106 -11.47 4.12 -3.28
N ILE A 107 -11.13 2.82 -3.17
CA ILE A 107 -10.84 2.15 -1.88
C ILE A 107 -9.62 2.75 -1.19
N PHE A 108 -8.60 3.17 -1.95
CA PHE A 108 -7.34 3.68 -1.41
C PHE A 108 -7.42 5.09 -0.81
N GLY A 109 -8.58 5.73 -0.90
CA GLY A 109 -8.77 7.11 -0.48
C GLY A 109 -8.62 8.10 -1.63
N ARG A 110 -8.68 9.39 -1.26
CA ARG A 110 -8.85 10.50 -2.20
C ARG A 110 -7.92 11.65 -1.84
N CYS A 111 -7.52 12.41 -2.86
CA CYS A 111 -6.55 13.49 -2.70
C CYS A 111 -7.09 14.58 -1.75
N PRO A 112 -6.29 15.01 -0.74
CA PRO A 112 -6.68 16.08 0.17
C PRO A 112 -6.60 17.47 -0.48
N ASN A 113 -5.89 17.60 -1.61
CA ASN A 113 -5.82 18.86 -2.33
C ASN A 113 -7.19 19.23 -2.91
N VAL A 114 -7.73 20.37 -2.46
CA VAL A 114 -9.06 20.87 -2.86
C VAL A 114 -9.21 20.94 -4.38
N PHE A 115 -8.16 21.36 -5.10
CA PHE A 115 -8.20 21.50 -6.55
C PHE A 115 -8.13 20.17 -7.31
N CYS A 116 -7.83 19.07 -6.63
CA CYS A 116 -7.93 17.73 -7.20
C CYS A 116 -9.36 17.19 -7.21
N GLN A 117 -10.33 17.89 -6.59
CA GLN A 117 -11.75 17.49 -6.58
C GLN A 117 -11.96 16.04 -6.13
N LYS A 118 -11.31 15.65 -5.02
CA LYS A 118 -11.44 14.30 -4.44
C LYS A 118 -11.01 13.17 -5.40
N GLN A 119 -10.02 13.41 -6.27
CA GLN A 119 -9.39 12.40 -7.13
C GLN A 119 -9.01 11.14 -6.33
N PRO A 120 -9.40 9.92 -6.77
CA PRO A 120 -8.89 8.68 -6.20
C PRO A 120 -7.36 8.60 -6.26
N CYS A 121 -6.74 8.18 -5.15
CA CYS A 121 -5.29 8.01 -5.03
C CYS A 121 -4.88 6.53 -5.12
N LEU A 122 -3.58 6.29 -5.23
CA LEU A 122 -2.96 4.95 -5.22
C LEU A 122 -2.02 4.81 -4.02
N PRO A 123 -1.94 3.65 -3.35
CA PRO A 123 -0.94 3.44 -2.31
C PRO A 123 0.46 3.45 -2.93
N VAL A 124 1.44 3.98 -2.19
CA VAL A 124 2.84 4.07 -2.61
C VAL A 124 3.76 4.03 -1.40
N GLY A 125 4.88 3.33 -1.52
CA GLY A 125 6.00 3.38 -0.59
C GLY A 125 7.04 4.42 -1.02
N ARG A 126 7.75 5.00 -0.05
CA ARG A 126 8.94 5.86 -0.32
C ARG A 126 10.25 5.09 -0.27
N SER A 127 10.20 3.82 0.12
CA SER A 127 11.31 2.88 0.13
C SER A 127 10.75 1.48 -0.11
N ASP A 128 11.53 0.64 -0.78
CA ASP A 128 11.23 -0.79 -0.94
C ASP A 128 11.83 -1.63 0.21
N LEU A 129 12.51 -0.98 1.16
CA LEU A 129 13.03 -1.63 2.36
C LEU A 129 12.01 -1.55 3.50
N PRO A 130 11.70 -2.66 4.18
CA PRO A 130 10.75 -2.67 5.28
C PRO A 130 11.24 -1.82 6.46
N ARG A 131 10.28 -1.34 7.25
CA ARG A 131 10.44 -0.52 8.47
C ARG A 131 11.12 0.82 8.24
N LYS A 132 11.16 1.33 7.01
CA LYS A 132 11.74 2.64 6.68
C LYS A 132 10.75 3.79 6.70
N ASP A 133 9.55 3.57 6.15
CA ASP A 133 8.49 4.56 6.11
C ASP A 133 7.14 3.84 5.96
N THR A 134 6.07 4.48 6.39
CA THR A 134 4.71 3.96 6.27
C THR A 134 4.15 4.25 4.88
N VAL A 135 3.04 3.59 4.54
CA VAL A 135 2.36 3.79 3.26
C VAL A 135 1.93 5.26 3.11
N LYS A 136 2.07 5.77 1.90
CA LYS A 136 1.54 7.07 1.46
C LYS A 136 0.54 6.80 0.35
N TYR A 137 -0.26 7.81 0.02
CA TYR A 137 -1.11 7.77 -1.17
C TYR A 137 -0.66 8.81 -2.20
N TYR A 138 -0.42 8.35 -3.42
CA TYR A 138 -0.06 9.13 -4.60
C TYR A 138 -1.33 9.60 -5.31
N CYS A 139 -1.44 10.90 -5.54
CA CYS A 139 -2.52 11.47 -6.35
C CYS A 139 -2.05 11.61 -7.81
N PRO A 140 -2.65 10.90 -8.76
CA PRO A 140 -2.24 11.00 -10.17
C PRO A 140 -2.65 12.32 -10.83
N ARG A 141 -3.57 13.09 -10.24
CA ARG A 141 -4.01 14.39 -10.76
C ARG A 141 -3.00 15.50 -10.46
N CYS A 142 -2.59 15.68 -9.20
CA CYS A 142 -1.57 16.69 -8.86
C CYS A 142 -0.14 16.16 -8.85
N GLN A 143 0.04 14.85 -9.02
CA GLN A 143 1.34 14.17 -9.08
C GLN A 143 2.18 14.36 -7.81
N ASP A 144 1.53 14.24 -6.66
CA ASP A 144 2.15 14.44 -5.35
C ASP A 144 1.69 13.35 -4.36
N ILE A 145 2.45 13.17 -3.29
CA ILE A 145 2.23 12.16 -2.25
C ILE A 145 1.73 12.80 -0.96
N TYR A 146 0.86 12.10 -0.25
CA TYR A 146 0.22 12.60 0.97
C TYR A 146 0.21 11.52 2.08
N PHE A 147 -0.10 11.91 3.31
CA PHE A 147 -0.33 10.98 4.43
C PHE A 147 -1.76 10.42 4.42
N PRO A 148 -1.94 9.08 4.48
CA PRO A 148 -3.26 8.47 4.48
C PRO A 148 -4.04 8.80 5.75
N ASP A 149 -5.30 8.37 5.82
CA ASP A 149 -6.09 8.43 7.07
C ASP A 149 -5.32 7.76 8.23
N PRO A 150 -5.36 8.31 9.46
CA PRO A 150 -4.65 7.76 10.61
C PRO A 150 -4.84 6.25 10.84
N LYS A 151 -6.00 5.67 10.45
CA LYS A 151 -6.21 4.22 10.58
C LYS A 151 -5.26 3.36 9.73
N TYR A 152 -4.65 3.94 8.71
CA TYR A 152 -3.67 3.28 7.83
C TYR A 152 -2.22 3.66 8.16
N ALA A 153 -1.99 4.46 9.22
CA ALA A 153 -0.68 5.02 9.53
C ALA A 153 0.37 3.96 9.87
N ASN A 154 -0.04 2.74 10.27
CA ASN A 154 0.86 1.67 10.68
C ASN A 154 1.23 0.69 9.56
N ILE A 155 0.66 0.84 8.36
CA ILE A 155 0.98 -0.05 7.23
C ILE A 155 2.33 0.36 6.66
N ASP A 156 3.23 -0.61 6.47
CA ASP A 156 4.53 -0.38 5.86
C ASP A 156 4.39 0.01 4.37
N GLY A 157 5.10 1.05 3.94
CA GLY A 157 5.09 1.46 2.54
C GLY A 157 5.78 0.47 1.61
N ALA A 158 6.72 -0.33 2.13
CA ALA A 158 7.43 -1.34 1.36
C ALA A 158 6.49 -2.43 0.81
N TYR A 159 5.29 -2.60 1.41
CA TYR A 159 4.30 -3.58 0.96
C TYR A 159 3.56 -3.18 -0.34
N PHE A 160 3.76 -1.94 -0.79
CA PHE A 160 3.28 -1.43 -2.08
C PHE A 160 4.44 -1.02 -2.99
N GLY A 161 5.59 -0.72 -2.40
CA GLY A 161 6.80 -0.33 -3.10
C GLY A 161 6.73 1.04 -3.76
N THR A 162 7.86 1.44 -4.33
CA THR A 162 8.06 2.74 -4.99
C THR A 162 7.53 2.77 -6.43
N THR A 163 7.31 1.60 -7.02
CA THR A 163 7.05 1.43 -8.45
C THR A 163 5.57 1.37 -8.79
N PHE A 164 4.78 0.65 -7.99
CA PHE A 164 3.41 0.23 -8.32
C PHE A 164 2.51 1.36 -8.84
N ALA A 165 2.42 2.49 -8.11
CA ALA A 165 1.50 3.57 -8.47
C ALA A 165 1.78 4.15 -9.86
N ASN A 166 3.06 4.29 -10.21
CA ASN A 166 3.47 4.81 -11.52
C ASN A 166 3.27 3.78 -12.62
N LEU A 167 3.62 2.51 -12.34
CA LEU A 167 3.51 1.43 -13.31
C LEU A 167 2.06 1.12 -13.67
N LEU A 168 1.14 1.14 -12.70
CA LEU A 168 -0.30 0.92 -12.95
C LEU A 168 -0.87 1.95 -13.94
N LEU A 169 -0.47 3.21 -13.79
CA LEU A 169 -0.91 4.29 -14.67
C LEU A 169 -0.30 4.17 -16.06
N GLN A 170 0.92 3.63 -16.19
CA GLN A 170 1.52 3.32 -17.49
C GLN A 170 0.86 2.10 -18.15
N TRP A 171 0.53 1.07 -17.36
CA TRP A 171 -0.12 -0.15 -17.82
C TRP A 171 -1.54 0.11 -18.35
N ASN A 172 -2.27 1.06 -17.76
CA ASN A 172 -3.58 1.47 -18.25
C ASN A 172 -3.74 2.99 -18.28
N GLU A 173 -3.53 3.58 -19.45
CA GLU A 173 -3.59 5.04 -19.65
C GLU A 173 -4.97 5.64 -19.37
N ASN A 174 -6.05 4.86 -19.48
CA ASN A 174 -7.41 5.32 -19.19
C ASN A 174 -7.61 5.64 -17.71
N LEU A 175 -6.70 5.21 -16.83
CA LEU A 175 -6.73 5.54 -15.40
C LEU A 175 -6.07 6.91 -15.10
N LYS A 176 -5.36 7.52 -16.06
CA LYS A 176 -4.69 8.80 -15.87
C LYS A 176 -5.73 9.94 -15.93
N PRO A 177 -5.92 10.73 -14.85
CA PRO A 177 -6.79 11.88 -14.89
C PRO A 177 -6.12 13.06 -15.61
N GLU A 178 -6.93 14.01 -16.07
CA GLU A 178 -6.44 15.32 -16.50
C GLU A 178 -5.79 16.09 -15.33
N SER A 179 -4.86 16.98 -15.68
CA SER A 179 -4.22 17.90 -14.74
C SER A 179 -5.26 18.77 -13.99
N PRO A 180 -4.96 19.24 -12.77
CA PRO A 180 -5.90 20.05 -12.01
C PRO A 180 -6.20 21.36 -12.77
N PRO A 181 -7.47 21.79 -12.87
CA PRO A 181 -7.83 22.94 -13.69
C PRO A 181 -7.31 24.26 -13.12
N ARG A 182 -7.01 24.31 -11.81
CA ARG A 182 -6.58 25.52 -11.09
C ARG A 182 -5.62 25.15 -9.97
N LYS A 183 -4.79 26.11 -9.56
CA LYS A 183 -3.98 26.07 -8.34
C LYS A 183 -4.48 27.14 -7.36
N TYR A 184 -4.16 26.97 -6.07
CA TYR A 184 -4.49 27.98 -5.07
C TYR A 184 -3.84 29.32 -5.42
N VAL A 185 -4.62 30.39 -5.39
CA VAL A 185 -4.13 31.77 -5.58
C VAL A 185 -4.29 32.51 -4.26
N PRO A 186 -3.20 32.73 -3.49
CA PRO A 186 -3.28 33.44 -2.23
C PRO A 186 -3.73 34.88 -2.45
N LYS A 187 -4.66 35.34 -1.62
CA LYS A 187 -5.20 36.71 -1.64
C LYS A 187 -5.22 37.32 -0.25
N ILE A 188 -4.90 38.62 -0.16
CA ILE A 188 -5.01 39.43 1.05
C ILE A 188 -5.91 40.62 0.70
N PHE A 189 -7.02 40.81 1.44
CA PHE A 189 -8.06 41.80 1.13
C PHE A 189 -8.56 41.75 -0.34
N GLY A 190 -8.62 40.54 -0.93
CA GLY A 190 -9.06 40.33 -2.31
C GLY A 190 -7.96 40.52 -3.38
N PHE A 191 -6.82 41.11 -3.03
CA PHE A 191 -5.69 41.30 -3.94
C PHE A 191 -4.78 40.07 -3.96
N ARG A 192 -4.34 39.68 -5.17
CA ARG A 192 -3.41 38.56 -5.34
C ARG A 192 -2.07 38.91 -4.70
N VAL A 193 -1.51 38.00 -3.92
CA VAL A 193 -0.15 38.16 -3.38
C VAL A 193 0.85 37.96 -4.52
N HIS A 194 1.73 38.93 -4.72
CA HIS A 194 2.74 38.85 -5.79
C HIS A 194 3.83 37.82 -5.45
N ASN A 195 4.32 37.11 -6.47
CA ASN A 195 5.26 35.99 -6.32
C ASN A 195 6.62 36.40 -5.69
N THR A 196 6.97 37.68 -5.69
CA THR A 196 8.19 38.21 -5.08
C THR A 196 8.20 38.09 -3.56
N VAL A 197 7.02 38.12 -2.91
CA VAL A 197 6.90 37.94 -1.46
C VAL A 197 7.19 36.49 -1.06
N SER A 198 6.77 35.52 -1.88
CA SER A 198 7.02 34.09 -1.65
C SER A 198 8.52 33.77 -1.71
N ARG A 199 9.23 34.27 -2.73
CA ARG A 199 10.68 34.06 -2.90
C ARG A 199 11.52 34.63 -1.75
N TYR A 200 11.08 35.74 -1.14
CA TYR A 200 11.78 36.35 0.00
C TYR A 200 11.70 35.50 1.27
N GLN A 201 10.60 34.77 1.48
CA GLN A 201 10.45 33.85 2.62
C GLN A 201 11.30 32.60 2.47
N ASP A 202 11.40 32.07 1.25
CA ASP A 202 12.27 30.91 0.94
C ASP A 202 13.76 31.26 1.13
N PHE A 203 14.18 32.45 0.69
CA PHE A 203 15.55 32.96 0.89
C PHE A 203 15.90 33.17 2.38
N LYS A 204 14.93 33.56 3.23
CA LYS A 204 15.16 33.66 4.68
C LYS A 204 15.27 32.30 5.35
N ARG A 205 14.53 31.29 4.87
CA ARG A 205 14.59 29.91 5.40
C ARG A 205 15.87 29.19 5.03
N SER A 206 16.44 29.43 3.84
CA SER A 206 17.71 28.82 3.42
C SER A 206 18.95 29.40 4.10
N LYS A 207 18.81 30.47 4.90
CA LYS A 207 19.88 31.11 5.68
C LYS A 207 19.85 30.76 7.17
N LYS A 208 18.95 29.88 7.60
CA LYS A 208 18.95 29.24 8.92
C LYS A 208 19.39 27.80 8.77
#